data_AF-A0A6N4T6V1-F1
#
_entry.id   AF-A0A6N4T6V1-F1
#
_cell.length_a   1.000
_cell.length_b   1.000
_cell.length_c   1.000
_cell.angle_alpha   90.00
_cell.angle_beta   90.00
_cell.angle_gamma   90.00
#
_symmetry.space_group_name_H-M   'P 1'
#
loop_
_entity.id
_entity.type
_entity.pdbx_description
1 polymer ?
#
loop_
_entity_poly.entity_id
_entity_poly.type
_entity_poly.pdbx_seq_one_letter_code
_entity_poly.pdbx_strand_id
1 'polypeptide(L)' 'MLRPENLMLYADQSGEGIIEERQYRGQITSYIVSAAGERWQADMLNANDKLGIGTRVRLNVNQSFIHVLQDEFHAT' A
#
# COMPACT_ATOMS: atom_id res chain seq x y z
N MET A 1 8.21 -8.03 7.60
CA MET A 1 6.84 -7.77 7.10
C MET A 1 6.70 -6.30 6.75
N LEU A 2 6.07 -5.97 5.62
CA LEU A 2 5.80 -4.58 5.21
C LEU A 2 4.50 -4.09 5.87
N ARG A 3 4.50 -2.88 6.45
CA ARG A 3 3.30 -2.31 7.11
C ARG A 3 2.43 -1.56 6.10
N PRO A 4 1.09 -1.51 6.26
CA PRO A 4 0.18 -0.85 5.31
C PRO A 4 0.50 0.63 5.04
N GLU A 5 0.98 1.37 6.04
CA GLU A 5 1.38 2.77 5.92
C GLU A 5 2.67 2.97 5.11
N ASN A 6 3.44 1.90 4.88
CA ASN A 6 4.63 1.94 4.04
C ASN A 6 4.28 1.81 2.55
N LEU A 7 3.02 1.55 2.20
CA LEU A 7 2.56 1.44 0.81
C LEU A 7 1.89 2.71 0.34
N MET A 8 2.31 3.18 -0.83
CA MET A 8 1.69 4.31 -1.53
C MET A 8 1.08 3.84 -2.84
N LEU A 9 -0.14 4.28 -3.10
CA LEU A 9 -0.88 3.98 -4.32
C LEU A 9 -0.95 5.21 -5.23
N TYR A 10 -0.65 5.00 -6.51
CA TYR A 10 -0.77 6.03 -7.55
C TYR A 10 -1.68 5.53 -8.66
N ALA A 11 -2.70 6.30 -9.01
CA ALA A 11 -3.57 5.98 -10.15
C ALA A 11 -2.73 6.00 -11.43
N ASP A 12 -2.68 4.86 -12.12
CA ASP A 12 -1.87 4.65 -13.31
C ASP A 12 -2.55 3.60 -14.18
N GLN A 13 -2.94 3.96 -15.41
CA GLN A 13 -3.61 3.03 -16.33
C GLN A 13 -2.72 1.85 -16.75
N SER A 14 -1.39 2.01 -16.64
CA SER A 14 -0.38 0.98 -16.85
C SER A 14 -0.01 0.22 -15.57
N GLY A 15 -0.59 0.60 -14.42
CA GLY A 15 -0.35 -0.05 -13.14
C GLY A 15 -0.85 -1.49 -13.12
N GLU A 16 -0.08 -2.36 -12.48
CA GLU A 16 -0.36 -3.80 -12.38
C GLU A 16 -1.28 -4.14 -11.20
N GLY A 17 -1.50 -3.20 -10.28
CA GLY A 17 -2.41 -3.35 -9.16
C GLY A 17 -3.83 -2.91 -9.47
N ILE A 18 -4.83 -3.56 -8.89
CA ILE A 18 -6.24 -3.17 -8.97
C ILE A 18 -6.79 -3.01 -7.56
N ILE A 19 -7.41 -1.86 -7.27
CA ILE A 19 -8.12 -1.66 -6.00
C ILE A 19 -9.39 -2.53 -6.00
N GLU A 20 -9.49 -3.42 -5.03
CA GLU A 20 -10.65 -4.31 -4.85
C GLU A 20 -11.59 -3.79 -3.77
N GLU A 21 -11.04 -3.22 -2.70
CA GLU A 21 -11.82 -2.74 -1.56
C GLU A 21 -11.29 -1.38 -1.10
N ARG A 22 -12.21 -0.54 -0.60
CA ARG A 22 -11.92 0.78 -0.05
C ARG A 22 -12.75 0.97 1.22
N GLN A 23 -12.09 1.27 2.33
CA GLN A 23 -12.74 1.55 3.62
C GLN A 23 -12.26 2.89 4.20
N TYR A 24 -13.19 3.78 4.52
CA TYR A 24 -12.90 5.05 5.17
C TYR A 24 -13.01 4.91 6.69
N ARG A 25 -11.96 5.27 7.43
CA ARG A 25 -11.84 5.15 8.89
C ARG A 25 -11.45 6.49 9.51
N GLY A 26 -12.27 7.51 9.29
CA GLY A 26 -11.90 8.88 9.67
C GLY A 26 -10.83 9.42 8.73
N GLN A 27 -9.71 9.93 9.23
CA GLN A 27 -8.68 10.54 8.35
C GLN A 27 -7.89 9.53 7.50
N ILE A 28 -8.02 8.23 7.78
CA ILE A 28 -7.32 7.15 7.07
C ILE A 28 -8.29 6.47 6.12
N THR A 29 -7.86 6.26 4.87
CA THR A 29 -8.52 5.35 3.95
C THR A 29 -7.65 4.11 3.75
N SER A 30 -8.23 2.95 3.98
CA SER A 30 -7.59 1.66 3.76
C SER A 30 -8.02 1.10 2.41
N TYR A 31 -7.04 0.64 1.63
CA TYR A 31 -7.23 0.07 0.31
C TYR A 31 -6.71 -1.36 0.28
N ILE A 32 -7.51 -2.29 -0.24
CA ILE A 32 -7.04 -3.63 -0.60
C ILE A 32 -6.78 -3.66 -2.10
N VAL A 33 -5.57 -4.04 -2.47
CA VAL A 33 -5.07 -4.03 -3.85
C VAL A 33 -4.60 -5.42 -4.23
N SER A 34 -5.14 -5.98 -5.30
CA SER A 34 -4.59 -7.20 -5.92
C SER A 34 -3.50 -6.82 -6.92
N ALA A 35 -2.30 -7.36 -6.75
CA ALA A 35 -1.16 -7.16 -7.66
C ALA A 35 -0.29 -8.42 -7.67
N ALA A 36 0.16 -8.86 -8.87
CA ALA A 36 1.01 -10.04 -9.04
C ALA A 36 0.47 -11.35 -8.39
N GLY A 37 -0.86 -11.48 -8.26
CA GLY A 37 -1.50 -12.64 -7.62
C GLY A 37 -1.55 -12.57 -6.09
N GLU A 38 -1.08 -11.49 -5.48
CA GLU A 38 -1.12 -11.24 -4.04
C GLU A 38 -2.04 -10.08 -3.68
N ARG A 39 -2.55 -10.07 -2.44
CA ARG A 39 -3.37 -8.98 -1.90
C ARG A 39 -2.54 -8.13 -0.95
N TRP A 40 -2.53 -6.84 -1.18
CA TRP A 40 -1.79 -5.85 -0.43
C TRP A 40 -2.74 -4.86 0.23
N GLN A 41 -2.46 -4.46 1.46
CA GLN A 41 -3.20 -3.40 2.16
C GLN A 41 -2.36 -2.12 2.18
N ALA A 42 -2.92 -1.01 1.74
CA ALA A 42 -2.30 0.31 1.85
C ALA A 42 -3.21 1.25 2.64
N ASP A 43 -2.65 1.87 3.69
CA ASP A 43 -3.36 2.83 4.54
C ASP A 43 -2.82 4.24 4.26
N MET A 44 -3.69 5.13 3.79
CA MET A 44 -3.30 6.48 3.36
C MET A 44 -4.04 7.56 4.15
N LEU A 45 -3.32 8.61 4.56
CA LEU A 45 -3.88 9.82 5.14
C LEU A 45 -4.53 10.66 4.05
N ASN A 46 -5.83 10.95 4.21
CA ASN A 46 -6.73 11.56 3.23
C ASN A 46 -6.96 10.68 2.00
N ALA A 47 -8.24 10.42 1.70
CA ALA A 47 -8.59 9.70 0.50
C ALA A 47 -8.19 10.51 -0.75
N ASN A 48 -7.55 9.86 -1.71
CA ASN A 48 -7.45 10.42 -3.05
C ASN A 48 -8.74 10.05 -3.79
N ASP A 49 -9.54 11.04 -4.19
CA ASP A 49 -10.83 10.83 -4.86
C ASP A 49 -10.70 10.07 -6.19
N LYS A 50 -9.49 10.03 -6.77
CA LYS A 50 -9.17 9.26 -7.98
C LYS A 50 -8.91 7.77 -7.72
N LEU A 51 -8.82 7.33 -6.46
CA LEU A 51 -8.58 5.94 -6.07
C LEU A 51 -9.90 5.28 -5.66
N GLY A 52 -10.65 4.82 -6.66
CA GLY A 52 -11.86 4.03 -6.48
C GLY A 52 -11.65 2.53 -6.67
N ILE A 53 -12.63 1.72 -6.30
CA ILE A 53 -12.65 0.29 -6.64
C ILE A 53 -12.59 0.12 -8.16
N GLY A 54 -11.76 -0.82 -8.63
CA GLY A 54 -11.48 -1.06 -10.05
C GLY A 54 -10.41 -0.14 -10.66
N THR A 55 -9.90 0.84 -9.91
CA THR A 55 -8.82 1.71 -10.40
C THR A 55 -7.53 0.92 -10.51
N ARG A 56 -6.85 1.03 -11.66
CA ARG A 56 -5.49 0.54 -11.83
C ARG A 56 -4.49 1.45 -11.14
N VAL A 57 -3.59 0.84 -10.37
CA VAL A 57 -2.63 1.54 -9.54
C VAL A 57 -1.23 0.95 -9.67
N ARG A 58 -0.23 1.81 -9.49
CA ARG A 58 1.14 1.39 -9.22
C ARG A 58 1.35 1.38 -7.70
N LEU A 59 1.84 0.26 -7.17
CA LEU A 59 2.21 0.13 -5.76
C LEU A 59 3.67 0.53 -5.61
N ASN A 60 3.94 1.53 -4.78
CA ASN A 60 5.29 1.91 -4.41
C ASN A 60 5.48 1.74 -2.90
N VAL A 61 6.62 1.19 -2.50
CA VAL A 61 7.01 1.16 -1.09
C VAL A 61 7.70 2.47 -0.74
N ASN A 62 7.16 3.20 0.23
CA ASN A 62 7.82 4.37 0.79
C ASN A 62 8.96 3.90 1.71
N GLN A 63 10.19 3.95 1.18
CA GLN A 63 11.39 3.52 1.89
C GLN A 63 11.68 4.36 3.14
N SER A 64 11.14 5.58 3.25
CA SER A 64 11.33 6.45 4.41
C SER A 64 10.74 5.90 5.71
N PHE A 65 9.80 4.94 5.61
CA PHE A 65 9.14 4.29 6.76
C PHE A 65 9.56 2.83 6.95
N ILE A 66 10.49 2.33 6.14
CA ILE A 66 11.13 1.04 6.38
C ILE A 66 12.12 1.25 7.54
N HIS A 67 11.63 1.09 8.77
CA HIS A 67 12.50 0.64 9.84
C HIS A 67 12.98 -0.75 9.42
N VAL A 68 14.17 -0.80 8.83
CA VAL A 68 14.89 -2.05 8.67
C VAL A 68 15.06 -2.56 10.10
N LEU A 69 14.31 -3.60 10.47
CA LEU A 69 14.69 -4.43 11.61
C LEU A 69 16.02 -5.06 11.16
N GLN A 70 17.12 -4.40 11.47
CA GLN A 70 18.43 -5.04 11.44
C GLN A 70 18.31 -6.16 12.47
N ASP A 71 18.22 -7.38 11.96
CA ASP A 71 18.49 -8.58 12.73
C ASP A 71 19.91 -8.42 13.29
N GLU A 72 20.03 -7.99 14.54
CA GLU A 72 21.24 -8.16 15.33
C GLU A 72 21.38 -9.65 15.66
N PHE A 73 21.69 -10.47 14.64
CA PHE A 73 22.32 -11.76 14.88
C PHE A 73 23.76 -11.49 15.32
N HIS A 74 23.92 -11.22 16.61
CA HIS A 74 25.20 -11.41 17.28
C HIS A 74 25.51 -12.91 17.23
N ALA A 75 26.26 -13.34 16.22
CA ALA A 75 26.95 -14.62 16.25
C ALA A 75 28.09 -14.50 17.27
N THR A 76 27.95 -15.19 18.41
CA THR A 76 29.06 -15.60 19.28
C THR A 76 29.16 -17.10 19.28
#